data_AF-A0A6I4VTD7-F1
#
_entry.id   AF-A0A6I4VTD7-F1
#
_cell.length_a   1.000
_cell.length_b   1.000
_cell.length_c   1.000
_cell.angle_alpha   90.00
_cell.angle_beta   90.00
_cell.angle_gamma   90.00
#
_symmetry.space_group_name_H-M   'P 1'
#
loop_
_entity.id
_entity.type
_entity.pdbx_description
1 polymer ?
#
loop_
_entity_poly.entity_id
_entity_poly.type
_entity_poly.pdbx_seq_one_letter_code
_entity_poly.pdbx_strand_id
1 'polypeptide(L)' 'MKVICILCDEPFTPTKFQARKIIKHPHKIQICESCYDRISAKVSHREEKA' A
#
# COMPACT_ATOMS: atom_id res chain seq x y z
N MET A 1 10.30 6.85 9.03
CA MET A 1 11.07 6.32 7.87
C MET A 1 10.33 6.71 6.61
N LYS A 2 11.05 7.02 5.53
CA LYS A 2 10.46 7.16 4.19
C LYS A 2 10.54 5.80 3.50
N VAL A 3 9.45 5.37 2.89
CA VAL A 3 9.34 4.08 2.18
C VAL A 3 8.93 4.37 0.75
N ILE A 4 9.47 3.64 -0.22
CA ILE A 4 9.10 3.77 -1.62
C ILE A 4 7.92 2.84 -1.91
N CYS A 5 6.87 3.37 -2.52
CA CYS A 5 5.76 2.57 -3.02
C CYS A 5 6.22 1.79 -4.26
N ILE A 6 6.09 0.47 -4.24
CA ILE A 6 6.49 -0.40 -5.37
C ILE A 6 5.63 -0.24 -6.64
N LEU A 7 4.51 0.47 -6.56
CA LEU A 7 3.57 0.62 -7.68
C LEU A 7 3.66 1.97 -8.40
N CYS A 8 4.12 3.01 -7.72
CA CYS A 8 4.26 4.34 -8.32
C CYS A 8 5.66 4.93 -8.12
N ASP A 9 6.57 4.21 -7.47
CA ASP A 9 7.93 4.64 -7.13
C ASP A 9 8.02 5.95 -6.32
N GLU A 10 6.90 6.41 -5.77
CA GLU A 10 6.86 7.60 -4.93
C GLU A 10 7.16 7.29 -3.46
N PRO A 11 7.89 8.18 -2.77
CA PRO A 11 8.11 8.07 -1.34
C PRO A 11 6.83 8.40 -0.56
N PHE A 12 6.52 7.59 0.45
CA PHE A 12 5.42 7.86 1.38
C PHE A 12 5.85 7.66 2.83
N THR A 13 5.05 8.23 3.74
CA THR A 13 5.25 8.07 5.18
C THR A 13 4.26 7.02 5.69
N PRO A 14 4.74 5.85 6.14
CA PRO A 14 3.87 4.81 6.68
C PRO A 14 3.31 5.24 8.04
N THR A 15 2.08 4.81 8.34
CA THR A 15 1.49 4.96 9.67
C THR A 15 2.29 4.20 10.74
N LYS A 16 2.09 4.51 12.03
CA LYS A 16 2.80 3.82 13.13
C LYS A 16 2.68 2.29 13.06
N PHE A 17 1.51 1.79 12.64
CA PHE A 17 1.27 0.36 12.51
C PHE A 17 1.97 -0.25 11.28
N GLN A 18 1.89 0.42 10.12
CA GLN A 18 2.61 0.02 8.92
C GLN A 18 4.13 0.01 9.16
N ALA A 19 4.67 1.05 9.81
CA ALA A 19 6.09 1.13 10.14
C ALA A 19 6.55 -0.07 10.98
N ARG A 20 5.77 -0.49 11.99
CA ARG A 20 6.07 -1.71 12.78
C ARG A 20 6.08 -2.97 11.91
N LYS A 21 5.14 -3.11 10.98
CA LYS A 21 5.08 -4.25 10.05
C LYS A 21 6.25 -4.24 9.06
N ILE A 22 6.63 -3.08 8.54
CA ILE A 22 7.76 -2.90 7.63
C ILE A 22 9.07 -3.29 8.32
N ILE A 23 9.29 -2.82 9.55
CA ILE A 23 10.48 -3.18 10.33
C ILE A 23 10.53 -4.69 10.57
N LYS A 24 9.40 -5.31 10.93
CA LYS A 24 9.34 -6.77 11.19
C LYS A 24 9.46 -7.60 9.90
N HIS A 25 8.94 -7.10 8.79
CA HIS A 25 8.83 -7.81 7.51
C HIS A 25 9.19 -6.88 6.33
N PRO A 26 10.45 -6.47 6.19
CA PRO A 26 10.86 -5.48 5.19
C PRO A 26 10.75 -6.00 3.75
N HIS A 27 10.75 -7.32 3.56
CA HIS A 27 10.61 -8.00 2.26
C HIS A 27 9.17 -8.00 1.72
N LYS A 28 8.18 -7.58 2.51
CA LYS A 28 6.80 -7.51 2.02
C LYS A 28 6.60 -6.30 1.12
N ILE A 29 5.73 -6.46 0.14
CA ILE A 29 5.30 -5.40 -0.77
C ILE A 29 4.72 -4.23 0.05
N GLN A 30 5.25 -3.03 -0.17
CA GLN A 30 4.78 -1.80 0.45
C GLN A 30 4.16 -0.90 -0.61
N ILE A 31 2.94 -0.45 -0.33
CA ILE A 31 2.19 0.44 -1.21
C ILE A 31 1.75 1.67 -0.42
N CYS A 32 1.76 2.82 -1.09
CA CYS A 32 1.21 4.06 -0.53
C CYS A 32 -0.32 3.97 -0.46
N GLU A 33 -0.91 4.84 0.35
CA GLU A 33 -2.36 4.92 0.56
C GLU A 33 -3.12 5.18 -0.75
N SER A 34 -2.62 6.08 -1.60
CA SER A 34 -3.25 6.35 -2.90
C SER A 34 -3.31 5.13 -3.82
N CYS A 35 -2.24 4.33 -3.86
CA CYS A 35 -2.23 3.09 -4.62
C CYS A 35 -3.13 2.02 -4.00
N TYR A 36 -3.19 1.94 -2.68
CA TYR A 36 -4.10 1.05 -1.96
C TYR A 36 -5.57 1.38 -2.29
N ASP A 37 -5.95 2.66 -2.22
CA ASP A 37 -7.31 3.11 -2.52
C ASP A 37 -7.69 2.82 -3.98
N ARG A 38 -6.77 3.11 -4.91
CA ARG A 38 -6.96 2.86 -6.34
C ARG A 38 -7.17 1.38 -6.65
N ILE A 39 -6.45 0.49 -5.96
CA ILE A 39 -6.64 -0.97 -6.10
C ILE A 39 -7.95 -1.40 -5.46
N SER A 40 -8.23 -0.93 -4.25
CA SER A 40 -9.44 -1.29 -3.49
C SER A 40 -10.69 -0.94 -4.28
N ALA A 41 -10.77 0.29 -4.82
CA ALA A 41 -11.88 0.71 -5.68
C ALA A 41 -12.04 -0.19 -6.92
N LYS A 42 -10.93 -0.55 -7.58
CA LYS A 42 -10.96 -1.46 -8.74
C LYS A 42 -11.47 -2.86 -8.37
N VAL A 43 -11.14 -3.36 -7.18
CA VAL A 43 -11.59 -4.68 -6.72
C VAL A 43 -13.06 -4.64 -6.35
N SER A 44 -13.50 -3.65 -5.57
CA SER A 44 -14.92 -3.49 -5.19
C SER A 44 -15.82 -3.39 -6.41
N HIS A 45 -15.44 -2.62 -7.44
CA HIS A 45 -16.20 -2.54 -8.70
C HIS A 45 -16.22 -3.83 -9.52
N ARG A 46 -15.28 -4.77 -9.29
CA ARG A 46 -15.33 -6.09 -9.92
C ARG A 46 -16.31 -7.00 -9.19
N GLU A 47 -16.35 -6.95 -7.87
CA GLU A 47 -17.28 -7.73 -7.05
C GLU A 47 -18.74 -7.31 -7.27
N GLU A 48 -19.02 -6.03 -7.54
CA GLU A 48 -20.36 -5.54 -7.89
C GLU A 48 -20.90 -6.07 -9.24
N LYS A 49 -20.01 -6.57 -10.11
CA LYS A 49 -20.35 -7.03 -11.48
C LYS A 49 -20.33 -8.55 -11.65
N ALA A 50 -19.95 -9.30 -10.61
CA ALA A 50 -19.86 -10.75 -10.61
C ALA A 50 -21.10 -11.38 -9.98
#